data_AF-A0A958FVL2-F1
#
_entry.id   AF-A0A958FVL2-F1
#
_cell.length_a   1.000
_cell.length_b   1.000
_cell.length_c   1.000
_cell.angle_alpha   90.00
_cell.angle_beta   90.00
_cell.angle_gamma   90.00
#
_symmetry.space_group_name_H-M   'P 1'
#
loop_
_entity.id
_entity.type
_entity.pdbx_description
1 polymer ?
#
loop_
_entity_poly.entity_id
_entity_poly.type
_entity_poly.pdbx_seq_one_letter_code
_entity_poly.pdbx_strand_id
1 'polypeptide(L)'
;MFRNRLFSLILVLLFVNIGFGFSQSTPEYVPFIRESGFLGHDWYRQQTQLWQQQVQQTPKDAKAWRNYYLSTEYSYFGKPSPEKHGQLEQIIREMRTQVPDALEALFLSHRFDQSDQASLEKAHRLNPKHPEPIYGLIVTRELSGDNAAAKTLCQKLYETGDIPTALLDYNYNMLMSCAENAILFTNGDNDSYPAWVLQSQGIRQDVAVWNIYLLRADRDYLRNKLESKLNTADLSDLPEFSAEEFLPELIRYIAKKSPQTPVYAAVTVESDQLKPISKSLYLTGLASRYS
;
A
#
# COMPACT_ATOMS: atom_id res chain seq x y z
N MET A 1 -31.66 56.04 -72.84
CA MET A 1 -31.35 54.88 -73.69
C MET A 1 -30.41 53.94 -72.93
N PHE A 2 -30.87 52.70 -72.70
CA PHE A 2 -30.13 51.46 -72.36
C PHE A 2 -29.09 51.47 -71.22
N ARG A 3 -29.40 50.93 -70.03
CA ARG A 3 -29.27 49.51 -69.59
C ARG A 3 -27.92 48.86 -69.96
N ASN A 4 -27.10 48.54 -68.95
CA ASN A 4 -26.85 47.13 -68.62
C ASN A 4 -26.16 46.94 -67.25
N ARG A 5 -26.66 45.91 -66.56
CA ARG A 5 -26.22 45.38 -65.27
C ARG A 5 -24.95 44.54 -65.47
N LEU A 6 -24.03 44.55 -64.50
CA LEU A 6 -23.21 43.37 -64.20
C LEU A 6 -22.97 43.32 -62.69
N PHE A 7 -23.58 42.32 -62.05
CA PHE A 7 -23.26 41.87 -60.69
C PHE A 7 -21.87 41.24 -60.72
N SER A 8 -20.94 41.71 -59.89
CA SER A 8 -19.73 40.97 -59.56
C SER A 8 -19.87 40.39 -58.16
N LEU A 9 -20.10 39.07 -58.13
CA LEU A 9 -20.07 38.23 -56.94
C LEU A 9 -18.63 38.20 -56.42
N ILE A 10 -18.36 38.75 -55.23
CA ILE A 10 -17.09 38.53 -54.53
C ILE A 10 -17.20 37.19 -53.81
N LEU A 11 -16.51 36.18 -54.34
CA LEU A 11 -16.35 34.87 -53.72
C LEU A 11 -15.28 34.99 -52.62
N VAL A 12 -15.70 35.04 -51.36
CA VAL A 12 -14.78 34.93 -50.21
C VAL A 12 -14.41 33.46 -50.02
N LEU A 13 -13.22 33.07 -50.46
CA LEU A 13 -12.61 31.79 -50.14
C LEU A 13 -12.11 31.82 -48.69
N LEU A 14 -12.93 31.31 -47.77
CA LEU A 14 -12.53 30.97 -46.40
C LEU A 14 -11.68 29.69 -46.46
N PHE A 15 -10.36 29.83 -46.35
CA PHE A 15 -9.49 28.71 -46.00
C PHE A 15 -9.75 28.33 -44.54
N VAL A 16 -10.65 27.37 -44.34
CA VAL A 16 -10.80 26.66 -43.08
C VAL A 16 -9.63 25.70 -42.95
N ASN A 17 -8.56 26.13 -42.29
CA ASN A 17 -7.55 25.22 -41.74
C ASN A 17 -8.19 24.47 -40.56
N ILE A 18 -8.88 23.37 -40.84
CA ILE A 18 -9.12 22.36 -39.80
C ILE A 18 -7.79 21.63 -39.59
N GLY A 19 -6.93 22.25 -38.80
CA GLY A 19 -5.93 21.49 -38.07
C GLY A 19 -6.67 20.72 -36.99
N PHE A 20 -6.93 19.44 -37.23
CA PHE A 20 -7.11 18.50 -36.12
C PHE A 20 -5.76 18.35 -35.42
N GLY A 21 -5.37 19.38 -34.67
CA GLY A 21 -4.37 19.24 -33.64
C GLY A 21 -5.00 18.38 -32.56
N PHE A 22 -4.82 17.06 -32.63
CA PHE A 22 -4.85 16.26 -31.43
C PHE A 22 -3.77 16.84 -30.53
N SER A 23 -4.15 17.67 -29.56
CA SER A 23 -3.26 18.02 -28.46
C SER A 23 -2.89 16.70 -27.81
N GLN A 24 -1.69 16.19 -28.10
CA GLN A 24 -1.18 14.99 -27.47
C GLN A 24 -1.14 15.29 -25.97
N SER A 25 -2.07 14.69 -25.22
CA SER A 25 -2.12 14.85 -23.76
C SER A 25 -0.76 14.50 -23.20
N THR A 26 -0.16 15.43 -22.46
CA THR A 26 1.11 15.14 -21.78
C THR A 26 0.82 14.25 -20.56
N PRO A 27 1.72 13.32 -20.23
CA PRO A 27 1.55 12.49 -19.05
C PRO A 27 1.55 13.35 -17.78
N GLU A 28 0.67 13.02 -16.84
CA GLU A 28 0.56 13.67 -15.53
C GLU A 28 1.25 12.82 -14.46
N TYR A 29 1.79 13.47 -13.42
CA TYR A 29 2.35 12.76 -12.27
C TYR A 29 1.29 11.85 -11.62
N VAL A 30 1.68 10.63 -11.29
CA VAL A 30 0.80 9.60 -10.72
C VAL A 30 1.02 9.54 -9.21
N PRO A 31 0.29 10.29 -8.37
CA PRO A 31 0.44 10.22 -6.91
C PRO A 31 0.17 8.80 -6.39
N PHE A 32 0.72 8.49 -5.21
CA PHE A 32 0.27 7.29 -4.51
C PHE A 32 -1.21 7.45 -4.13
N ILE A 33 -1.99 6.38 -4.15
CA ILE A 33 -3.44 6.45 -3.80
C ILE A 33 -3.65 7.04 -2.39
N ARG A 34 -2.72 6.82 -1.46
CA ARG A 34 -2.78 7.40 -0.10
C ARG A 34 -2.66 8.94 -0.07
N GLU A 35 -2.09 9.54 -1.12
CA GLU A 35 -1.88 10.99 -1.22
C GLU A 35 -3.08 11.69 -1.85
N SER A 36 -3.65 11.14 -2.93
CA SER A 36 -4.70 11.80 -3.74
C SER A 36 -6.08 11.12 -3.68
N GLY A 37 -6.17 9.95 -3.06
CA GLY A 37 -7.28 9.03 -3.30
C GLY A 37 -7.19 8.38 -4.69
N PHE A 38 -8.14 7.47 -4.95
CA PHE A 38 -8.22 6.75 -6.23
C PHE A 38 -8.82 7.64 -7.32
N LEU A 39 -8.03 7.92 -8.37
CA LEU A 39 -8.41 8.84 -9.46
C LEU A 39 -9.28 8.21 -10.57
N GLY A 40 -9.62 6.93 -10.45
CA GLY A 40 -10.48 6.23 -11.40
C GLY A 40 -9.71 5.44 -12.47
N HIS A 41 -10.29 4.30 -12.87
CA HIS A 41 -9.63 3.38 -13.80
C HIS A 41 -9.31 3.98 -15.16
N ASP A 42 -10.20 4.82 -15.70
CA ASP A 42 -10.00 5.43 -17.02
C ASP A 42 -8.81 6.40 -17.01
N TRP A 43 -8.68 7.20 -15.95
CA TRP A 43 -7.54 8.09 -15.77
C TRP A 43 -6.24 7.29 -15.69
N TYR A 44 -6.16 6.25 -14.86
CA TYR A 44 -4.95 5.42 -14.77
C TYR A 44 -4.62 4.70 -16.08
N ARG A 45 -5.62 4.19 -16.83
CA ARG A 45 -5.40 3.60 -18.14
C ARG A 45 -4.84 4.61 -19.15
N GLN A 46 -5.38 5.83 -19.16
CA GLN A 46 -4.87 6.90 -20.00
C GLN A 46 -3.42 7.23 -19.62
N GLN A 47 -3.12 7.41 -18.33
CA GLN A 47 -1.77 7.68 -17.86
C GLN A 47 -0.80 6.55 -18.19
N THR A 48 -1.23 5.29 -18.12
CA THR A 48 -0.43 4.13 -18.54
C THR A 48 -0.01 4.22 -20.00
N GLN A 49 -0.92 4.58 -20.90
CA GLN A 49 -0.58 4.74 -22.32
C GLN A 49 0.39 5.91 -22.56
N LEU A 50 0.18 7.04 -21.87
CA LEU A 50 1.04 8.22 -22.01
C LEU A 50 2.44 7.96 -21.44
N TRP A 51 2.54 7.38 -20.24
CA TRP A 51 3.81 7.06 -19.62
C TRP A 51 4.56 5.94 -20.34
N GLN A 52 3.86 4.96 -20.94
CA GLN A 52 4.49 3.97 -21.81
C GLN A 52 5.20 4.62 -23.00
N GLN A 53 4.59 5.61 -23.64
CA GLN A 53 5.24 6.36 -24.73
C GLN A 53 6.41 7.20 -24.20
N GLN A 54 6.25 7.82 -23.03
CA GLN A 54 7.27 8.67 -22.42
C GLN A 54 8.55 7.89 -22.09
N VAL A 55 8.44 6.68 -21.52
CA VAL A 55 9.63 5.86 -21.19
C VAL A 55 10.39 5.38 -22.43
N GLN A 56 9.71 5.25 -23.58
CA GLN A 56 10.40 4.94 -24.85
C GLN A 56 11.22 6.13 -25.36
N GLN A 57 10.73 7.35 -25.16
CA GLN A 57 11.43 8.58 -25.57
C GLN A 57 12.52 9.00 -24.58
N THR A 58 12.32 8.71 -23.29
CA THR A 58 13.20 9.11 -22.19
C THR A 58 13.57 7.91 -21.31
N PRO A 59 14.22 6.87 -21.87
CA PRO A 59 14.44 5.61 -21.15
C PRO A 59 15.32 5.75 -19.90
N LYS A 60 16.12 6.81 -19.80
CA LYS A 60 16.96 7.09 -18.62
C LYS A 60 16.26 7.91 -17.53
N ASP A 61 14.99 8.28 -17.71
CA ASP A 61 14.20 8.97 -16.69
C ASP A 61 13.52 7.96 -15.75
N ALA A 62 14.12 7.75 -14.58
CA ALA A 62 13.59 6.83 -13.57
C ALA A 62 12.21 7.25 -13.02
N LYS A 63 11.88 8.55 -13.02
CA LYS A 63 10.57 9.03 -12.58
C LYS A 63 9.49 8.70 -13.59
N ALA A 64 9.80 8.77 -14.89
CA ALA A 64 8.88 8.34 -15.94
C ALA A 64 8.52 6.86 -15.78
N TRP A 65 9.51 6.00 -15.53
CA TRP A 65 9.30 4.58 -15.23
C TRP A 65 8.44 4.36 -13.98
N ARG A 66 8.68 5.10 -12.90
CA ARG A 66 7.88 5.02 -11.67
C ARG A 66 6.42 5.36 -11.92
N ASN A 67 6.14 6.41 -12.70
CA ASN A 67 4.78 6.77 -13.04
C ASN A 67 4.13 5.73 -13.97
N TYR A 68 4.87 5.18 -14.92
CA TYR A 68 4.39 4.09 -15.78
C TYR A 68 4.01 2.85 -14.96
N TYR A 69 4.85 2.45 -14.01
CA TYR A 69 4.57 1.32 -13.12
C TYR A 69 3.31 1.57 -12.29
N LEU A 70 3.20 2.72 -11.62
CA LEU A 70 2.06 2.99 -10.73
C LEU A 70 0.75 3.20 -11.49
N SER A 71 0.75 3.88 -12.63
CA SER A 71 -0.46 3.99 -13.44
C SER A 71 -0.93 2.62 -13.90
N THR A 72 0.01 1.72 -14.25
CA THR A 72 -0.30 0.34 -14.63
C THR A 72 -0.91 -0.38 -13.43
N GLU A 73 -0.25 -0.35 -12.27
CA GLU A 73 -0.72 -1.00 -11.04
C GLU A 73 -2.12 -0.53 -10.66
N TYR A 74 -2.34 0.78 -10.64
CA TYR A 74 -3.59 1.40 -10.20
C TYR A 74 -4.72 1.29 -11.22
N SER A 75 -4.42 1.06 -12.51
CA SER A 75 -5.45 0.73 -13.49
C SER A 75 -6.22 -0.56 -13.13
N TYR A 76 -5.58 -1.46 -12.37
CA TYR A 76 -6.15 -2.70 -11.83
C TYR A 76 -6.64 -2.59 -10.38
N PHE A 77 -6.66 -1.40 -9.78
CA PHE A 77 -7.01 -1.25 -8.37
C PHE A 77 -8.41 -1.82 -8.05
N GLY A 78 -8.51 -2.73 -7.08
CA GLY A 78 -9.76 -3.41 -6.73
C GLY A 78 -10.31 -4.36 -7.81
N LYS A 79 -9.53 -4.67 -8.86
CA LYS A 79 -9.91 -5.58 -9.94
C LYS A 79 -8.82 -6.63 -10.17
N PRO A 80 -8.96 -7.84 -9.62
CA PRO A 80 -8.04 -8.93 -9.89
C PRO A 80 -7.89 -9.17 -11.40
N SER A 81 -6.66 -9.33 -11.87
CA SER A 81 -6.33 -9.65 -13.25
C SER A 81 -5.09 -10.54 -13.26
N PRO A 82 -5.14 -11.71 -13.94
CA PRO A 82 -3.99 -12.60 -14.04
C PRO A 82 -2.84 -11.95 -14.85
N GLU A 83 -3.12 -11.00 -15.72
CA GLU A 83 -2.13 -10.31 -16.55
C GLU A 83 -1.35 -9.24 -15.78
N LYS A 84 -1.93 -8.65 -14.72
CA LYS A 84 -1.33 -7.55 -13.95
C LYS A 84 0.10 -7.87 -13.53
N HIS A 85 0.31 -9.05 -12.96
CA HIS A 85 1.61 -9.44 -12.40
C HIS A 85 2.70 -9.48 -13.48
N GLY A 86 2.43 -10.15 -14.62
CA GLY A 86 3.38 -10.25 -15.72
C GLY A 86 3.70 -8.89 -16.37
N GLN A 87 2.72 -7.99 -16.47
CA GLN A 87 2.94 -6.63 -16.97
C GLN A 87 3.85 -5.81 -16.05
N LEU A 88 3.56 -5.79 -14.74
CA LEU A 88 4.39 -5.07 -13.78
C LEU A 88 5.81 -5.62 -13.73
N GLU A 89 5.96 -6.94 -13.81
CA GLU A 89 7.27 -7.59 -13.88
C GLU A 89 8.08 -7.15 -15.11
N GLN A 90 7.43 -7.09 -16.28
CA GLN A 90 8.06 -6.62 -17.51
C GLN A 90 8.54 -5.17 -17.37
N ILE A 91 7.70 -4.27 -16.82
CA ILE A 91 8.05 -2.87 -16.59
C ILE A 91 9.30 -2.77 -15.69
N ILE A 92 9.35 -3.54 -14.60
CA ILE A 92 10.52 -3.55 -13.70
C ILE A 92 11.78 -4.06 -14.40
N ARG A 93 11.68 -5.14 -15.18
CA ARG A 93 12.82 -5.69 -15.94
C ARG A 93 13.39 -4.67 -16.93
N GLU A 94 12.53 -4.00 -17.68
CA GLU A 94 12.93 -2.97 -18.64
C GLU A 94 13.52 -1.76 -17.93
N MET A 95 12.87 -1.27 -16.87
CA MET A 95 13.36 -0.17 -16.03
C MET A 95 14.75 -0.47 -15.48
N ARG A 96 14.98 -1.67 -14.93
CA ARG A 96 16.28 -2.08 -14.36
C ARG A 96 17.38 -2.22 -15.42
N THR A 97 17.03 -2.47 -16.67
CA THR A 97 17.99 -2.42 -17.79
C THR A 97 18.42 -0.98 -18.09
N GLN A 98 17.51 -0.02 -17.92
CA GLN A 98 17.78 1.36 -18.27
C GLN A 98 18.41 2.18 -17.14
N VAL A 99 17.92 2.00 -15.92
CA VAL A 99 18.24 2.79 -14.73
C VAL A 99 18.41 1.88 -13.49
N PRO A 100 19.33 0.89 -13.52
CA PRO A 100 19.43 -0.14 -12.49
C PRO A 100 19.62 0.42 -11.07
N ASP A 101 20.40 1.48 -10.94
CA ASP A 101 20.77 2.05 -9.64
C ASP A 101 19.95 3.28 -9.23
N ALA A 102 18.92 3.63 -10.01
CA ALA A 102 18.03 4.72 -9.64
C ALA A 102 17.19 4.34 -8.41
N LEU A 103 16.90 5.34 -7.57
CA LEU A 103 16.12 5.17 -6.35
C LEU A 103 14.78 4.46 -6.63
N GLU A 104 14.07 4.91 -7.65
CA GLU A 104 12.78 4.36 -8.09
C GLU A 104 12.90 2.90 -8.51
N ALA A 105 13.96 2.53 -9.23
CA ALA A 105 14.15 1.15 -9.68
C ALA A 105 14.36 0.23 -8.49
N LEU A 106 15.15 0.67 -7.51
CA LEU A 106 15.51 -0.12 -6.35
C LEU A 106 14.30 -0.44 -5.46
N PHE A 107 13.46 0.55 -5.11
CA PHE A 107 12.32 0.28 -4.24
C PHE A 107 11.14 -0.37 -4.96
N LEU A 108 10.93 -0.09 -6.26
CA LEU A 108 9.89 -0.76 -7.03
C LEU A 108 10.23 -2.22 -7.33
N SER A 109 11.52 -2.55 -7.52
CA SER A 109 11.96 -3.95 -7.61
C SER A 109 11.62 -4.73 -6.35
N HIS A 110 11.85 -4.18 -5.16
CA HIS A 110 11.49 -4.84 -3.89
C HIS A 110 9.97 -5.03 -3.73
N ARG A 111 9.14 -4.08 -4.21
CA ARG A 111 7.67 -4.26 -4.22
C ARG A 111 7.24 -5.47 -5.06
N PHE A 112 8.00 -5.81 -6.09
CA PHE A 112 7.76 -6.98 -6.93
C PHE A 112 8.35 -8.26 -6.35
N ASP A 113 9.61 -8.20 -5.89
CA ASP A 113 10.34 -9.30 -5.27
C ASP A 113 10.83 -8.89 -3.88
N GLN A 114 10.07 -9.31 -2.86
CA GLN A 114 10.36 -9.00 -1.45
C GLN A 114 11.64 -9.68 -0.94
N SER A 115 12.24 -10.61 -1.70
CA SER A 115 13.53 -11.19 -1.33
C SER A 115 14.72 -10.25 -1.60
N ASP A 116 14.56 -9.23 -2.46
CA ASP A 116 15.61 -8.27 -2.80
C ASP A 116 15.78 -7.16 -1.74
N GLN A 117 16.17 -7.58 -0.54
CA GLN A 117 16.46 -6.69 0.58
C GLN A 117 17.65 -5.76 0.31
N ALA A 118 18.61 -6.21 -0.51
CA ALA A 118 19.80 -5.43 -0.84
C ALA A 118 19.45 -4.17 -1.64
N SER A 119 18.55 -4.27 -2.63
CA SER A 119 18.07 -3.09 -3.37
C SER A 119 17.32 -2.13 -2.44
N LEU A 120 16.47 -2.64 -1.55
CA LEU A 120 15.72 -1.81 -0.61
C LEU A 120 16.65 -1.04 0.35
N GLU A 121 17.65 -1.70 0.92
CA GLU A 121 18.65 -1.04 1.76
C GLU A 121 19.47 -0.01 0.97
N LYS A 122 19.83 -0.31 -0.28
CA LYS A 122 20.52 0.64 -1.17
C LYS A 122 19.65 1.87 -1.43
N ALA A 123 18.34 1.68 -1.69
CA ALA A 123 17.39 2.78 -1.86
C ALA A 123 17.34 3.69 -0.63
N HIS A 124 17.24 3.11 0.57
CA HIS A 124 17.25 3.87 1.82
C HIS A 124 18.58 4.62 2.04
N ARG A 125 19.73 4.03 1.68
CA ARG A 125 21.02 4.74 1.76
C ARG A 125 21.12 5.92 0.80
N LEU A 126 20.59 5.79 -0.42
CA LEU A 126 20.61 6.86 -1.43
C LEU A 126 19.74 8.05 -1.02
N ASN A 127 18.58 7.78 -0.42
CA ASN A 127 17.71 8.83 0.12
C ASN A 127 17.05 8.37 1.43
N PRO A 128 17.68 8.63 2.60
CA PRO A 128 17.17 8.19 3.90
C PRO A 128 15.84 8.81 4.31
N LYS A 129 15.42 9.90 3.66
CA LYS A 129 14.15 10.58 3.92
C LYS A 129 13.05 10.18 2.93
N HIS A 130 13.33 9.33 1.95
CA HIS A 130 12.28 8.85 1.05
C HIS A 130 11.41 7.82 1.79
N PRO A 131 10.09 8.01 1.92
CA PRO A 131 9.22 7.11 2.65
C PRO A 131 9.13 5.69 2.07
N GLU A 132 9.11 5.51 0.75
CA GLU A 132 8.86 4.20 0.12
C GLU A 132 9.81 3.08 0.58
N PRO A 133 11.14 3.27 0.60
CA PRO A 133 12.04 2.26 1.17
C PRO A 133 11.81 1.98 2.65
N ILE A 134 11.38 2.97 3.42
CA ILE A 134 11.21 2.85 4.88
C ILE A 134 10.06 1.88 5.20
N TYR A 135 8.93 1.96 4.48
CA TYR A 135 7.81 1.03 4.64
C TYR A 135 8.27 -0.43 4.50
N GLY A 136 8.96 -0.74 3.39
CA GLY A 136 9.48 -2.10 3.16
C GLY A 136 10.45 -2.54 4.26
N LEU A 137 11.34 -1.66 4.71
CA LEU A 137 12.33 -2.00 5.73
C LEU A 137 11.66 -2.25 7.09
N ILE A 138 10.59 -1.53 7.43
CA ILE A 138 9.82 -1.80 8.65
C ILE A 138 9.30 -3.24 8.63
N VAL A 139 8.71 -3.68 7.51
CA VAL A 139 8.21 -5.06 7.37
C VAL A 139 9.34 -6.07 7.46
N THR A 140 10.47 -5.83 6.79
CA THR A 140 11.65 -6.70 6.89
C THR A 140 12.10 -6.89 8.34
N ARG A 141 12.18 -5.80 9.12
CA ARG A 141 12.60 -5.85 10.52
C ARG A 141 11.54 -6.45 11.44
N GLU A 142 10.26 -6.21 11.16
CA GLU A 142 9.14 -6.82 11.88
C GLU A 142 9.14 -8.35 11.70
N LEU A 143 9.27 -8.83 10.46
CA LEU A 143 9.33 -10.27 10.15
C LEU A 143 10.56 -10.94 10.76
N SER A 144 11.72 -10.26 10.76
CA SER A 144 12.94 -10.79 11.39
C SER A 144 12.94 -10.72 12.93
N GLY A 145 11.93 -10.09 13.55
CA GLY A 145 11.86 -9.88 14.99
C GLY A 145 12.81 -8.79 15.52
N ASP A 146 13.42 -7.98 14.65
CA ASP A 146 14.27 -6.84 15.05
C ASP A 146 13.40 -5.62 15.38
N ASN A 147 12.65 -5.74 16.49
CA ASN A 147 11.69 -4.74 16.94
C ASN A 147 12.33 -3.37 17.21
N ALA A 148 13.62 -3.33 17.59
CA ALA A 148 14.34 -2.10 17.84
C ALA A 148 14.65 -1.35 16.53
N ALA A 149 15.10 -2.05 15.49
CA ALA A 149 15.29 -1.47 14.17
C ALA A 149 13.96 -1.06 13.54
N ALA A 150 12.92 -1.90 13.65
CA ALA A 150 11.57 -1.57 13.18
C ALA A 150 11.05 -0.27 13.82
N LYS A 151 11.17 -0.15 15.16
CA LYS A 151 10.80 1.07 15.89
C LYS A 151 11.56 2.30 15.41
N THR A 152 12.87 2.19 15.18
CA THR A 152 13.70 3.29 14.67
C THR A 152 13.25 3.72 13.27
N LEU A 153 12.89 2.77 12.40
CA LEU A 153 12.37 3.06 11.07
C LEU A 153 10.98 3.71 11.13
N CYS A 154 10.10 3.29 12.05
CA CYS A 154 8.82 3.95 12.31
C CYS A 154 9.00 5.42 12.74
N GLN A 155 10.01 5.72 13.57
CA GLN A 155 10.33 7.10 13.94
C GLN A 155 10.77 7.92 12.73
N LYS A 156 11.66 7.36 11.89
CA LYS A 156 12.06 8.01 10.63
C LYS A 156 10.87 8.22 9.69
N LEU A 157 9.96 7.25 9.58
CA LEU A 157 8.76 7.37 8.76
C LEU A 157 7.87 8.52 9.25
N TYR A 158 7.68 8.65 10.57
CA TYR A 158 6.95 9.77 11.16
C TYR A 158 7.56 11.13 10.76
N GLU A 159 8.88 11.27 10.82
CA GLU A 159 9.61 12.49 10.45
C GLU A 159 9.47 12.87 8.97
N THR A 160 9.15 11.92 8.09
CA THR A 160 8.93 12.22 6.66
C THR A 160 7.64 13.00 6.42
N GLY A 161 6.66 12.90 7.31
CA GLY A 161 5.31 13.45 7.11
C GLY A 161 4.49 12.76 6.02
N ASP A 162 4.92 11.60 5.51
CA ASP A 162 4.23 10.86 4.44
C ASP A 162 2.88 10.29 4.87
N ILE A 163 2.73 9.89 6.14
CA ILE A 163 1.47 9.39 6.67
C ILE A 163 0.51 10.56 6.90
N PRO A 164 -0.65 10.61 6.24
CA PRO A 164 -1.63 11.68 6.45
C PRO A 164 -2.09 11.77 7.90
N THR A 165 -2.27 12.99 8.41
CA THR A 165 -2.76 13.25 9.78
C THR A 165 -4.06 12.52 10.08
N ALA A 166 -5.00 12.46 9.12
CA ALA A 166 -6.25 11.73 9.29
C ALA A 166 -6.06 10.23 9.58
N LEU A 167 -5.03 9.59 8.99
CA LEU A 167 -4.70 8.20 9.29
C LEU A 167 -4.08 8.07 10.68
N LEU A 168 -3.23 9.02 11.10
CA LEU A 168 -2.70 9.04 12.47
C LEU A 168 -3.81 9.21 13.51
N ASP A 169 -4.74 10.16 13.31
CA ASP A 169 -5.85 10.39 14.23
C ASP A 169 -6.79 9.18 14.33
N TYR A 170 -7.09 8.55 13.19
CA TYR A 170 -7.85 7.30 13.15
C TYR A 170 -7.17 6.20 13.98
N ASN A 171 -5.88 5.98 13.74
CA ASN A 171 -5.12 4.92 14.40
C ASN A 171 -4.89 5.21 15.90
N TYR A 172 -4.78 6.48 16.29
CA TYR A 172 -4.78 6.88 17.69
C TYR A 172 -6.07 6.45 18.39
N ASN A 173 -7.22 6.79 17.81
CA ASN A 173 -8.54 6.42 18.36
C ASN A 173 -8.76 4.90 18.36
N MET A 174 -8.26 4.18 17.35
CA MET A 174 -8.27 2.72 17.30
C MET A 174 -7.46 2.10 18.43
N LEU A 175 -6.23 2.57 18.65
CA LEU A 175 -5.41 2.12 19.78
C LEU A 175 -6.11 2.41 21.11
N MET A 176 -6.70 3.59 21.29
CA MET A 176 -7.44 3.98 22.51
C MET A 176 -8.70 3.15 22.78
N SER A 177 -9.25 2.48 21.75
CA SER A 177 -10.41 1.59 21.92
C SER A 177 -10.04 0.25 22.57
N CYS A 178 -8.75 -0.09 22.61
CA CYS A 178 -8.26 -1.36 23.15
C CYS A 178 -8.05 -1.30 24.66
N ALA A 179 -8.41 -2.37 25.39
CA ALA A 179 -8.03 -2.56 26.78
C ALA A 179 -6.50 -2.68 26.94
N GLU A 180 -6.02 -2.55 28.17
CA GLU A 180 -4.59 -2.69 28.49
C GLU A 180 -4.05 -4.07 28.08
N ASN A 181 -2.84 -4.10 27.53
CA ASN A 181 -2.14 -5.33 27.13
C ASN A 181 -2.87 -6.16 26.05
N ALA A 182 -3.82 -5.57 25.31
CA ALA A 182 -4.56 -6.25 24.27
C ALA A 182 -3.70 -6.73 23.08
N ILE A 183 -4.26 -7.65 22.29
CA ILE A 183 -3.86 -7.91 20.90
C ILE A 183 -4.89 -7.23 19.99
N LEU A 184 -4.42 -6.44 19.03
CA LEU A 184 -5.24 -5.80 18.01
C LEU A 184 -4.83 -6.31 16.63
N PHE A 185 -5.75 -7.00 15.96
CA PHE A 185 -5.59 -7.39 14.57
C PHE A 185 -5.94 -6.25 13.62
N THR A 186 -5.04 -5.95 12.69
CA THR A 186 -5.17 -4.90 11.67
C THR A 186 -5.21 -5.51 10.28
N ASN A 187 -5.86 -4.81 9.35
CA ASN A 187 -6.11 -5.33 8.01
C ASN A 187 -4.87 -5.22 7.13
N GLY A 188 -4.23 -4.05 7.02
CA GLY A 188 -3.18 -3.81 6.03
C GLY A 188 -2.35 -2.58 6.33
N ASP A 189 -1.83 -1.95 5.29
CA ASP A 189 -0.85 -0.85 5.44
C ASP A 189 -1.44 0.35 6.20
N ASN A 190 -2.67 0.76 5.85
CA ASN A 190 -3.29 2.00 6.34
C ASN A 190 -3.74 1.96 7.81
N ASP A 191 -3.78 0.78 8.44
CA ASP A 191 -4.09 0.60 9.86
C ASP A 191 -2.98 -0.14 10.64
N SER A 192 -1.88 -0.53 9.99
CA SER A 192 -0.71 -1.11 10.66
C SER A 192 0.43 -0.10 10.80
N TYR A 193 0.86 0.53 9.71
CA TYR A 193 1.98 1.48 9.78
C TYR A 193 1.69 2.70 10.64
N PRO A 194 0.53 3.38 10.53
CA PRO A 194 0.26 4.53 11.38
C PRO A 194 0.17 4.13 12.87
N ALA A 195 -0.37 2.94 13.17
CA ALA A 195 -0.40 2.41 14.54
C ALA A 195 1.02 2.15 15.07
N TRP A 196 1.87 1.45 14.34
CA TRP A 196 3.27 1.22 14.73
C TRP A 196 4.07 2.53 14.84
N VAL A 197 3.79 3.49 13.96
CA VAL A 197 4.37 4.84 14.03
C VAL A 197 3.98 5.55 15.32
N LEU A 198 2.70 5.57 15.70
CA LEU A 198 2.25 6.12 16.98
C LEU A 198 2.89 5.41 18.18
N GLN A 199 3.01 4.09 18.14
CA GLN A 199 3.69 3.31 19.18
C GLN A 199 5.18 3.66 19.30
N SER A 200 5.84 3.96 18.19
CA SER A 200 7.22 4.44 18.19
C SER A 200 7.38 5.79 18.88
N GLN A 201 6.31 6.59 18.95
CA GLN A 201 6.20 7.87 19.66
C GLN A 201 5.69 7.73 21.11
N GLY A 202 5.57 6.51 21.64
CA GLY A 202 5.18 6.27 23.04
C GLY A 202 3.68 6.07 23.28
N ILE A 203 2.85 6.06 22.24
CA ILE A 203 1.40 5.90 22.38
C ILE A 203 1.05 4.41 22.44
N ARG A 204 0.36 3.97 23.51
CA ARG A 204 -0.21 2.61 23.64
C ARG A 204 0.74 1.48 23.25
N GLN A 205 1.97 1.55 23.77
CA GLN A 205 2.99 0.51 23.56
C GLN A 205 2.61 -0.85 24.18
N ASP A 206 1.59 -0.89 25.05
CA ASP A 206 1.02 -2.09 25.65
C ASP A 206 0.20 -2.95 24.66
N VAL A 207 -0.39 -2.31 23.64
CA VAL A 207 -1.23 -3.00 22.65
C VAL A 207 -0.34 -3.69 21.62
N ALA A 208 -0.53 -4.99 21.41
CA ALA A 208 0.19 -5.70 20.36
C ALA A 208 -0.56 -5.57 19.03
N VAL A 209 -0.05 -4.74 18.11
CA VAL A 209 -0.64 -4.51 16.78
C VAL A 209 -0.13 -5.56 15.81
N TRP A 210 -1.04 -6.41 15.31
CA TRP A 210 -0.76 -7.61 14.52
C TRP A 210 -1.43 -7.51 13.14
N ASN A 211 -0.62 -7.32 12.10
CA ASN A 211 -1.10 -7.31 10.72
C ASN A 211 -1.48 -8.73 10.26
N ILE A 212 -2.72 -8.92 9.81
CA ILE A 212 -3.25 -10.23 9.44
C ILE A 212 -2.51 -10.85 8.24
N TYR A 213 -2.15 -10.05 7.23
CA TYR A 213 -1.46 -10.58 6.05
C TYR A 213 -0.03 -11.04 6.36
N LEU A 214 0.70 -10.32 7.21
CA LEU A 214 2.05 -10.74 7.64
C LEU A 214 1.99 -12.05 8.44
N LEU A 215 1.01 -12.18 9.35
CA LEU A 215 0.82 -13.42 10.12
C LEU A 215 0.45 -14.62 9.24
N ARG A 216 -0.30 -14.39 8.16
CA ARG A 216 -0.69 -15.45 7.22
C ARG A 216 0.45 -15.83 6.27
N ALA A 217 1.30 -14.87 5.91
CA ALA A 217 2.39 -15.07 4.97
C ALA A 217 3.59 -15.81 5.58
N ASP A 218 3.84 -15.65 6.88
CA ASP A 218 5.01 -16.21 7.56
C ASP A 218 4.63 -16.92 8.87
N ARG A 219 4.80 -18.24 8.85
CA ARG A 219 4.45 -19.12 9.97
C ARG A 219 5.39 -18.96 11.17
N ASP A 220 6.66 -18.70 10.94
CA ASP A 220 7.65 -18.50 12.00
C ASP A 220 7.43 -17.15 12.68
N TYR A 221 7.10 -16.12 11.91
CA TYR A 221 6.65 -14.83 12.43
C TYR A 221 5.41 -14.99 13.34
N LEU A 222 4.38 -15.71 12.89
CA LEU A 222 3.20 -16.00 13.73
C LEU A 222 3.58 -16.71 15.04
N ARG A 223 4.44 -17.74 14.97
CA ARG A 223 4.93 -18.44 16.16
C ARG A 223 5.63 -17.48 17.12
N ASN A 224 6.60 -16.68 16.63
CA ASN A 224 7.35 -15.74 17.45
C ASN A 224 6.43 -14.72 18.16
N LYS A 225 5.40 -14.23 17.45
CA LYS A 225 4.42 -13.29 18.03
C LYS A 225 3.59 -13.95 19.14
N LEU A 226 3.15 -15.20 18.93
CA LEU A 226 2.42 -15.98 19.94
C LEU A 226 3.29 -16.32 21.14
N GLU A 227 4.52 -16.81 20.95
CA GLU A 227 5.43 -17.18 22.03
C GLU A 227 5.72 -15.98 22.93
N SER A 228 6.02 -14.83 22.32
CA SER A 228 6.28 -13.56 23.01
C SER A 228 5.06 -13.05 23.77
N LYS A 229 3.88 -13.00 23.13
CA LYS A 229 2.69 -12.37 23.73
C LYS A 229 1.98 -13.25 24.74
N LEU A 230 1.97 -14.56 24.54
CA LEU A 230 1.33 -15.52 25.44
C LEU A 230 2.27 -16.02 26.54
N ASN A 231 3.56 -15.65 26.47
CA ASN A 231 4.61 -16.08 27.40
C ASN A 231 4.67 -17.62 27.56
N THR A 232 4.59 -18.32 26.43
CA THR A 232 4.66 -19.79 26.35
C THR A 232 5.56 -20.21 25.22
N ALA A 233 6.43 -21.19 25.46
CA ALA A 233 7.22 -21.85 24.42
C ALA A 233 6.49 -23.05 23.80
N ASP A 234 5.40 -23.53 24.42
CA ASP A 234 4.64 -24.67 23.94
C ASP A 234 3.49 -24.23 23.03
N LEU A 235 3.80 -24.25 21.74
CA LEU A 235 2.87 -24.09 20.61
C LEU A 235 2.77 -25.39 19.78
N SER A 236 2.99 -26.55 20.40
CA SER A 236 2.90 -27.85 19.73
C SER A 236 1.50 -28.15 19.19
N ASP A 237 0.47 -27.50 19.76
CA ASP A 237 -0.92 -27.61 19.36
C ASP A 237 -1.40 -26.44 18.47
N LEU A 238 -0.49 -25.60 17.96
CA LEU A 238 -0.83 -24.52 17.04
C LEU A 238 -1.35 -25.12 15.71
N PRO A 239 -2.64 -24.95 15.39
CA PRO A 239 -3.22 -25.59 14.21
C PRO A 239 -2.61 -25.07 12.91
N GLU A 240 -2.74 -25.87 11.85
CA GLU A 240 -2.64 -25.38 10.49
C GLU A 240 -3.96 -24.70 10.15
N PHE A 241 -3.90 -23.37 10.00
CA PHE A 241 -5.06 -22.54 9.74
C PHE A 241 -5.50 -22.63 8.28
N SER A 242 -6.80 -22.83 8.05
CA SER A 242 -7.31 -22.69 6.68
C SER A 242 -7.24 -21.22 6.23
N ALA A 243 -7.05 -20.96 4.93
CA ALA A 243 -7.01 -19.59 4.42
C ALA A 243 -8.33 -18.84 4.67
N GLU A 244 -9.45 -19.56 4.70
CA GLU A 244 -10.81 -19.04 4.87
C GLU A 244 -11.13 -18.70 6.33
N GLU A 245 -10.62 -19.49 7.29
CA GLU A 245 -10.91 -19.31 8.72
C GLU A 245 -9.70 -18.88 9.57
N PHE A 246 -8.61 -18.45 8.93
CA PHE A 246 -7.35 -18.08 9.59
C PHE A 246 -7.53 -17.19 10.82
N LEU A 247 -8.19 -16.04 10.65
CA LEU A 247 -8.33 -15.07 11.74
C LEU A 247 -9.29 -15.56 12.85
N PRO A 248 -10.51 -16.08 12.54
CA PRO A 248 -11.38 -16.67 13.54
C PRO A 248 -10.73 -17.78 14.38
N GLU A 249 -10.02 -18.71 13.74
CA GLU A 249 -9.35 -19.81 14.41
C GLU A 249 -8.20 -19.31 15.29
N LEU A 250 -7.40 -18.35 14.80
CA LEU A 250 -6.33 -17.74 15.56
C LEU A 250 -6.85 -17.00 16.79
N ILE A 251 -7.93 -16.22 16.66
CA ILE A 251 -8.58 -15.53 17.78
C ILE A 251 -9.07 -16.52 18.83
N ARG A 252 -9.75 -17.60 18.42
CA ARG A 252 -10.21 -18.66 19.34
C ARG A 252 -9.02 -19.36 20.02
N TYR A 253 -7.95 -19.64 19.29
CA TYR A 253 -6.73 -20.24 19.82
C TYR A 253 -6.12 -19.36 20.93
N ILE A 254 -5.93 -18.07 20.65
CA ILE A 254 -5.41 -17.09 21.61
C ILE A 254 -6.32 -17.00 22.83
N ALA A 255 -7.63 -16.85 22.63
CA ALA A 255 -8.59 -16.74 23.73
C ALA A 255 -8.62 -17.99 24.62
N LYS A 256 -8.39 -19.18 24.05
CA LYS A 256 -8.26 -20.44 24.80
C LYS A 256 -6.93 -20.51 25.57
N LYS A 257 -5.82 -20.12 24.95
CA LYS A 257 -4.46 -20.21 25.53
C LYS A 257 -4.18 -19.13 26.56
N SER A 258 -4.75 -17.94 26.39
CA SER A 258 -4.58 -16.80 27.29
C SER A 258 -5.92 -16.06 27.45
N PRO A 259 -6.87 -16.61 28.26
CA PRO A 259 -8.18 -16.01 28.47
C PRO A 259 -8.14 -14.59 29.05
N GLN A 260 -7.04 -14.23 29.72
CA GLN A 260 -6.80 -12.90 30.27
C GLN A 260 -6.37 -11.87 29.22
N THR A 261 -5.87 -12.30 28.06
CA THR A 261 -5.40 -11.38 27.01
C THR A 261 -6.59 -10.88 26.19
N PRO A 262 -6.91 -9.58 26.23
CA PRO A 262 -8.00 -9.04 25.42
C PRO A 262 -7.65 -9.11 23.93
N VAL A 263 -8.55 -9.63 23.11
CA VAL A 263 -8.33 -9.77 21.66
C VAL A 263 -9.31 -8.88 20.91
N TYR A 264 -8.79 -8.10 19.96
CA TYR A 264 -9.55 -7.12 19.18
C TYR A 264 -9.28 -7.30 17.69
N ALA A 265 -10.29 -6.99 16.88
CA ALA A 265 -10.13 -6.74 15.45
C ALA A 265 -10.47 -5.28 15.15
N ALA A 266 -9.62 -4.60 14.39
CA ALA A 266 -9.91 -3.26 13.90
C ALA A 266 -11.19 -3.27 13.04
N VAL A 267 -11.96 -2.17 13.03
CA VAL A 267 -13.18 -2.09 12.20
C VAL A 267 -12.89 -2.09 10.69
N THR A 268 -11.63 -1.89 10.32
CA THR A 268 -11.07 -2.00 8.97
C THR A 268 -10.84 -3.44 8.51
N VAL A 269 -10.87 -4.42 9.43
CA VAL A 269 -10.78 -5.83 9.08
C VAL A 269 -12.00 -6.24 8.27
N GLU A 270 -11.77 -6.90 7.14
CA GLU A 270 -12.83 -7.33 6.23
C GLU A 270 -13.91 -8.16 6.95
N SER A 271 -15.17 -7.80 6.75
CA SER A 271 -16.31 -8.42 7.47
C SER A 271 -16.41 -9.92 7.26
N ASP A 272 -16.02 -10.41 6.07
CA ASP A 272 -16.07 -11.84 5.75
C ASP A 272 -15.10 -12.65 6.62
N GLN A 273 -13.94 -12.08 6.97
CA GLN A 273 -12.97 -12.73 7.86
C GLN A 273 -13.48 -12.84 9.30
N LEU A 274 -14.40 -11.97 9.72
CA LEU A 274 -14.95 -11.96 11.08
C LEU A 274 -16.30 -12.67 11.20
N LYS A 275 -16.96 -12.98 10.08
CA LYS A 275 -18.28 -13.59 10.02
C LYS A 275 -18.41 -14.86 10.90
N PRO A 276 -17.43 -15.78 10.95
CA PRO A 276 -17.54 -16.99 11.78
C PRO A 276 -17.56 -16.73 13.30
N ILE A 277 -17.13 -15.55 13.76
CA ILE A 277 -17.09 -15.15 15.17
C ILE A 277 -17.93 -13.90 15.48
N SER A 278 -18.76 -13.43 14.54
CA SER A 278 -19.45 -12.15 14.66
C SER A 278 -20.37 -12.02 15.89
N LYS A 279 -20.96 -13.13 16.36
CA LYS A 279 -21.78 -13.16 17.58
C LYS A 279 -20.98 -13.01 18.88
N SER A 280 -19.67 -13.19 18.82
CA SER A 280 -18.72 -13.04 19.93
C SER A 280 -17.90 -11.76 19.81
N LEU A 281 -18.26 -10.87 18.88
CA LEU A 281 -17.59 -9.58 18.69
C LEU A 281 -18.51 -8.45 19.13
N TYR A 282 -17.96 -7.51 19.90
CA TYR A 282 -18.67 -6.30 20.31
C TYR A 282 -17.83 -5.06 20.05
N LEU A 283 -18.46 -4.04 19.50
CA LEU A 283 -17.80 -2.79 19.14
C LEU A 283 -17.48 -1.98 20.40
N THR A 284 -16.24 -1.50 20.50
CA THR A 284 -15.71 -0.75 21.67
C THR A 284 -15.09 0.59 21.27
N GLY A 285 -15.47 1.12 20.11
CA GLY A 285 -14.87 2.29 19.48
C GLY A 285 -14.53 1.97 18.03
N LEU A 286 -13.28 2.18 17.63
CA LEU A 286 -12.77 1.80 16.31
C LEU A 286 -12.16 0.38 16.27
N ALA A 287 -12.48 -0.44 17.27
CA ALA A 287 -12.13 -1.84 17.33
C ALA A 287 -13.27 -2.67 17.95
N SER A 288 -13.37 -3.92 17.51
CA SER A 288 -14.32 -4.91 18.02
C SER A 288 -13.58 -5.91 18.92
N ARG A 289 -14.00 -6.03 20.18
CA ARG A 289 -13.42 -6.99 21.12
C ARG A 289 -14.09 -8.35 20.99
N TYR A 290 -13.31 -9.41 21.13
CA TYR A 290 -13.79 -10.78 21.28
C TYR A 290 -14.12 -11.10 22.74
N SER A 291 -15.33 -11.60 23.01
CA SER A 291 -15.76 -12.20 24.30
C SER A 291 -16.88 -13.21 24.15
#